data_AF-A0A1S4CP88-F1
#
_entry.id   AF-A0A1S4CP88-F1
#
_cell.length_a   1.000
_cell.length_b   1.000
_cell.length_c   1.000
_cell.angle_alpha   90.00
_cell.angle_beta   90.00
_cell.angle_gamma   90.00
#
_symmetry.space_group_name_H-M   'P 1'
#
loop_
_entity.id
_entity.type
_entity.pdbx_description
1 polymer ?
#
loop_
_entity_poly.entity_id
_entity_poly.type
_entity_poly.pdbx_seq_one_letter_code
_entity_poly.pdbx_strand_id
1 'polypeptide(L)'
;MEHLRKVLARLREHELYAKLSKCSFAQKQIDFLGHVIEEGRIKMDQQKIQAITEWLPPKDIHALRSFLGLCNFYRQFVKSYSLIAVQLTELLKKATPWDWGPKRADEGCHTDAL
;
A
#
# COMPACT_ATOMS: atom_id res chain seq x y z
N MET A 1 9.71 -21.42 19.46
CA MET A 1 8.94 -22.35 18.60
C MET A 1 7.61 -22.82 19.18
N GLU A 2 7.23 -22.44 20.40
CA GLU A 2 5.97 -22.87 21.02
C GLU A 2 4.73 -22.41 20.23
N HIS A 3 4.68 -21.15 19.80
CA HIS A 3 3.55 -20.61 19.04
C HIS A 3 3.30 -21.37 17.73
N LEU A 4 4.35 -21.71 16.99
CA LEU A 4 4.19 -22.46 15.74
C LEU A 4 3.54 -23.83 15.98
N ARG A 5 3.96 -24.54 17.04
CA ARG A 5 3.34 -25.82 17.39
C ARG A 5 1.86 -25.66 17.72
N LYS A 6 1.49 -24.63 18.48
CA LYS A 6 0.07 -24.32 18.80
C LYS A 6 -0.75 -24.08 17.53
N VAL A 7 -0.24 -23.29 16.59
CA VAL A 7 -0.93 -23.01 15.32
C VAL A 7 -1.08 -24.28 14.48
N LEU A 8 -0.01 -25.04 14.30
CA LEU A 8 -0.05 -26.29 13.50
C LEU A 8 -0.96 -27.36 14.14
N ALA A 9 -1.02 -27.43 15.46
CA ALA A 9 -1.94 -28.32 16.17
C ALA A 9 -3.39 -27.94 15.90
N ARG A 10 -3.72 -26.64 15.93
CA ARG A 10 -5.07 -26.14 15.60
C ARG A 10 -5.45 -26.37 14.14
N LEU A 11 -4.51 -26.18 13.21
CA LEU A 11 -4.76 -26.51 11.80
C LEU A 11 -5.08 -28.00 11.64
N ARG A 12 -4.35 -28.88 12.33
CA ARG A 12 -4.60 -30.33 12.31
C ARG A 12 -5.96 -30.70 12.91
N GLU A 13 -6.32 -30.11 14.05
CA GLU A 13 -7.62 -30.35 14.73
C GLU A 13 -8.82 -30.04 13.83
N HIS A 14 -8.70 -29.03 12.97
CA HIS A 14 -9.74 -28.60 12.04
C HIS A 14 -9.54 -29.09 10.60
N GLU A 15 -8.64 -30.05 10.37
CA GLU A 15 -8.34 -30.59 9.03
C GLU A 15 -7.99 -29.52 7.98
N LEU A 16 -7.32 -28.45 8.42
CA LEU A 16 -6.81 -27.38 7.57
C LEU A 16 -5.36 -27.66 7.17
N TYR A 17 -5.07 -27.55 5.88
CA TYR A 17 -3.76 -27.83 5.32
C TYR A 17 -3.11 -26.57 4.75
N ALA A 18 -1.91 -26.27 5.21
CA ALA A 18 -1.08 -25.21 4.63
C ALA A 18 -0.19 -25.79 3.52
N LYS A 19 -0.13 -25.11 2.36
CA LYS A 19 0.78 -25.49 1.29
C LYS A 19 2.21 -25.13 1.70
N LEU A 20 3.04 -26.13 1.96
CA LEU A 20 4.43 -25.93 2.43
C LEU A 20 5.24 -24.98 1.54
N SER A 21 5.04 -25.02 0.21
CA SER A 21 5.72 -24.13 -0.74
C SER A 21 5.37 -22.64 -0.60
N LYS A 22 4.36 -22.29 0.20
CA LYS A 22 3.94 -20.91 0.51
C LYS A 22 4.19 -20.55 1.97
N CYS A 23 4.79 -21.44 2.76
CA CYS A 23 5.05 -21.21 4.16
C CYS A 23 6.50 -20.81 4.37
N SER A 24 6.71 -19.75 5.15
CA SER A 24 8.01 -19.30 5.61
C SER A 24 8.02 -19.31 7.13
N PHE A 25 8.98 -20.01 7.73
CA PHE A 25 9.08 -20.16 9.19
C PHE A 25 10.40 -19.58 9.71
N ALA A 26 10.35 -19.01 10.92
CA ALA A 26 11.52 -18.50 11.64
C ALA A 26 12.41 -17.53 10.83
N GLN A 27 11.79 -16.70 9.99
CA GLN A 27 12.49 -15.68 9.20
C GLN A 27 12.65 -14.38 10.00
N LYS A 28 13.73 -13.63 9.74
CA LYS A 28 13.93 -12.28 10.30
C LYS A 28 13.04 -11.23 9.59
N GLN A 29 12.77 -11.48 8.31
CA GLN A 29 11.92 -10.68 7.44
C GLN A 29 10.88 -11.58 6.78
N ILE A 30 9.63 -11.12 6.70
CA ILE A 30 8.55 -11.84 6.01
C ILE A 30 7.59 -10.89 5.30
N ASP A 31 7.16 -11.27 4.10
CA ASP A 31 6.11 -10.57 3.37
C ASP A 31 4.74 -10.98 3.92
N PHE A 32 3.93 -10.00 4.30
CA PHE A 32 2.61 -10.23 4.87
C PHE A 32 1.63 -9.14 4.43
N LEU A 33 0.57 -9.55 3.72
CA LEU A 33 -0.53 -8.68 3.27
C LEU A 33 -0.08 -7.39 2.54
N GLY A 34 0.96 -7.47 1.70
CA GLY A 34 1.47 -6.31 0.96
C GLY A 34 2.39 -5.39 1.77
N HIS A 35 2.88 -5.88 2.92
CA HIS A 35 3.90 -5.25 3.74
C HIS A 35 5.07 -6.19 3.97
N VAL A 36 6.21 -5.60 4.33
CA VAL A 36 7.39 -6.32 4.80
C VAL A 36 7.48 -6.16 6.31
N ILE A 37 7.45 -7.25 7.06
CA ILE A 37 7.65 -7.22 8.52
C ILE A 37 9.09 -7.63 8.80
N GLU A 38 9.84 -6.76 9.47
CA GLU A 38 11.24 -7.00 9.82
C GLU A 38 11.52 -6.43 11.21
N GLU A 39 12.03 -7.28 12.11
CA GLU A 39 12.46 -6.87 13.47
C GLU A 39 11.39 -6.07 14.25
N GLY A 40 10.12 -6.45 14.12
CA GLY A 40 9.00 -5.80 14.79
C GLY A 40 8.56 -4.47 14.14
N ARG A 41 9.15 -4.09 13.00
CA ARG A 41 8.75 -2.94 12.20
C ARG A 41 7.99 -3.40 10.97
N ILE A 42 7.00 -2.61 10.58
CA ILE A 42 6.25 -2.80 9.33
C ILE A 42 6.82 -1.81 8.32
N LYS A 43 7.21 -2.30 7.15
CA LYS A 43 7.71 -1.51 6.02
C LYS A 43 6.79 -1.66 4.82
N MET A 44 6.82 -0.68 3.93
CA MET A 44 6.18 -0.79 2.63
C MET A 44 6.93 -1.76 1.73
N ASP A 45 6.19 -2.45 0.88
CA ASP A 45 6.77 -3.21 -0.23
C ASP A 45 7.39 -2.23 -1.25
N GLN A 46 8.66 -2.46 -1.59
CA GLN A 46 9.42 -1.68 -2.57
C GLN A 46 8.73 -1.62 -3.94
N GLN A 47 8.09 -2.71 -4.38
CA GLN A 47 7.35 -2.72 -5.65
C GLN A 47 6.17 -1.76 -5.64
N LYS A 48 5.56 -1.57 -4.46
CA LYS A 48 4.41 -0.70 -4.28
C LYS A 48 4.81 0.75 -4.12
N ILE A 49 5.97 1.02 -3.49
CA ILE A 49 6.62 2.33 -3.54
C ILE A 49 6.88 2.70 -4.99
N GLN A 50 7.56 1.84 -5.74
CA GLN A 50 7.89 2.08 -7.14
C GLN A 50 6.63 2.35 -7.99
N ALA A 51 5.58 1.56 -7.83
CA ALA A 51 4.32 1.77 -8.55
C ALA A 51 3.66 3.13 -8.24
N ILE A 52 3.79 3.65 -7.02
CA ILE A 52 3.27 4.98 -6.67
C ILE A 52 4.18 6.08 -7.25
N THR A 53 5.50 5.92 -7.15
CA THR A 53 6.49 6.89 -7.63
C THR A 53 6.50 7.02 -9.16
N GLU A 54 6.33 5.92 -9.87
CA GLU A 54 6.30 5.88 -11.35
C GLU A 54 4.90 6.10 -11.92
N TRP A 55 3.91 6.39 -11.07
CA TRP A 55 2.52 6.52 -11.51
C TRP A 55 2.37 7.69 -12.47
N LEU A 56 1.91 7.40 -13.69
CA LEU A 56 1.64 8.43 -14.69
C LEU A 56 0.49 9.34 -14.24
N PRO A 57 0.54 10.64 -14.57
CA PRO A 57 -0.59 11.54 -14.33
C PRO A 57 -1.91 10.91 -14.78
N PRO A 58 -2.91 10.82 -13.87
CA PRO A 58 -4.19 10.22 -14.22
C PRO A 58 -4.81 11.01 -15.37
N LYS A 59 -5.46 10.29 -16.29
CA LYS A 59 -6.10 10.88 -17.47
C LYS A 59 -7.58 11.13 -17.29
N ASP A 60 -8.17 10.53 -16.25
CA ASP A 60 -9.58 10.64 -15.91
C ASP A 60 -9.82 10.46 -14.39
N ILE A 61 -11.07 10.68 -14.00
CA ILE A 61 -11.55 10.55 -12.61
C ILE A 61 -11.41 9.12 -12.09
N HIS A 62 -11.53 8.10 -12.94
CA HIS A 62 -11.43 6.70 -12.53
C HIS A 62 -9.99 6.33 -12.15
N ALA A 63 -9.03 6.71 -12.99
CA ALA A 63 -7.60 6.57 -12.74
C ALA A 63 -7.18 7.29 -11.46
N LEU A 64 -7.71 8.50 -11.22
CA LEU A 64 -7.45 9.23 -9.97
C LEU A 64 -8.01 8.52 -8.74
N ARG A 65 -9.22 7.94 -8.82
CA ARG A 65 -9.79 7.14 -7.72
C ARG A 65 -8.96 5.90 -7.42
N SER A 66 -8.51 5.19 -8.45
CA SER A 66 -7.65 4.01 -8.27
C SER A 66 -6.32 4.38 -7.63
N PHE A 67 -5.70 5.48 -8.08
CA PHE A 67 -4.47 6.02 -7.47
C PHE A 67 -4.67 6.36 -5.99
N LEU A 68 -5.70 7.15 -5.66
CA LEU A 68 -6.00 7.52 -4.27
C LEU A 68 -6.33 6.30 -3.40
N GLY A 69 -6.96 5.26 -3.97
CA GLY A 69 -7.17 3.98 -3.29
C GLY A 69 -5.86 3.30 -2.89
N LEU A 70 -4.89 3.25 -3.81
CA LEU A 70 -3.56 2.70 -3.55
C LEU A 70 -2.79 3.53 -2.51
N CYS A 71 -2.78 4.86 -2.66
CA CYS A 71 -2.08 5.74 -1.72
C CYS A 71 -2.71 5.70 -0.31
N ASN A 72 -4.03 5.55 -0.22
CA ASN A 72 -4.73 5.37 1.06
C ASN A 72 -4.26 4.12 1.81
N PHE A 73 -3.98 3.02 1.12
CA PHE A 73 -3.47 1.79 1.73
C PHE A 73 -2.12 2.01 2.44
N TYR A 74 -1.31 2.94 1.92
CA TYR A 74 0.01 3.26 2.45
C TYR A 74 0.11 4.61 3.19
N ARG A 75 -1.03 5.26 3.48
CA ARG A 75 -1.07 6.60 4.07
C ARG A 75 -0.29 6.75 5.38
N GLN A 76 -0.11 5.66 6.13
CA GLN A 76 0.62 5.67 7.42
C GLN A 76 2.13 5.93 7.25
N PHE A 77 2.66 5.72 6.05
CA PHE A 77 4.06 5.92 5.72
C PHE A 77 4.33 7.28 5.06
N VAL A 78 3.28 7.97 4.61
CA VAL A 78 3.40 9.27 3.93
C VAL A 78 3.11 10.40 4.91
N LYS A 79 4.12 11.21 5.19
CA LYS A 79 3.97 12.37 6.08
C LYS A 79 2.97 13.37 5.49
N SER A 80 2.04 13.83 6.33
CA SER A 80 1.03 14.82 5.94
C SER A 80 0.16 14.41 4.74
N TYR A 81 -0.04 13.10 4.53
CA TYR A 81 -0.82 12.55 3.41
C TYR A 81 -2.16 13.26 3.19
N SER A 82 -2.90 13.57 4.27
CA SER A 82 -4.19 14.24 4.18
C SER A 82 -4.13 15.58 3.45
N LEU A 83 -3.06 16.36 3.60
CA LEU A 83 -2.91 17.66 2.94
C LEU A 83 -2.78 17.49 1.42
N ILE A 84 -2.02 16.48 0.98
CA ILE A 84 -1.81 16.14 -0.42
C ILE A 84 -3.11 15.55 -1.01
N ALA A 85 -3.73 14.62 -0.30
CA ALA A 85 -4.95 13.94 -0.75
C ALA A 85 -6.15 14.89 -0.86
N VAL A 86 -6.24 15.94 -0.04
CA VAL A 86 -7.32 16.94 -0.15
C VAL A 86 -7.33 17.59 -1.53
N GLN A 87 -6.17 18.05 -2.02
CA GLN A 87 -6.07 18.70 -3.33
C GLN A 87 -6.51 17.77 -4.47
N LEU A 88 -6.17 16.49 -4.37
CA LEU A 88 -6.55 15.46 -5.36
C LEU A 88 -8.02 15.06 -5.24
N THR A 89 -8.57 14.96 -4.04
CA THR A 89 -9.99 14.59 -3.83
C THR A 89 -10.96 15.68 -4.27
N GLU A 90 -10.55 16.96 -4.31
CA GLU A 90 -11.34 18.04 -4.93
C GLU A 90 -11.65 17.76 -6.41
N LEU A 91 -10.73 17.13 -7.15
CA LEU A 91 -10.94 16.75 -8.56
C LEU A 91 -11.97 15.62 -8.74
N LEU A 92 -12.34 14.92 -7.66
CA LEU A 92 -13.36 13.86 -7.71
C LEU A 92 -14.78 14.40 -7.57
N LYS A 93 -14.95 15.68 -7.22
CA LYS A 93 -16.26 16.30 -7.01
C LYS A 93 -16.96 16.55 -8.35
N LYS A 94 -18.25 16.19 -8.44
CA LYS A 94 -19.08 16.29 -9.65
C LYS A 94 -19.21 17.70 -10.23
N ALA A 95 -18.96 18.73 -9.42
CA ALA A 95 -19.09 20.13 -9.83
C ALA A 95 -17.90 20.63 -10.67
N THR A 96 -16.78 19.90 -10.67
CA THR A 96 -15.54 20.35 -11.33
C THR A 96 -15.34 19.55 -12.62
N PRO A 97 -15.28 20.19 -13.80
CA PRO A 97 -14.85 19.50 -15.01
C PRO A 97 -13.41 18.98 -14.81
N TRP A 98 -13.12 17.80 -15.36
CA TRP A 98 -11.81 17.18 -15.21
C TRP A 98 -10.72 18.05 -15.83
N ASP A 99 -9.86 18.61 -14.99
CA ASP A 99 -8.67 19.35 -15.38
C ASP A 99 -7.52 19.05 -14.41
N TRP A 100 -6.56 18.28 -14.89
CA TRP A 100 -5.35 17.93 -14.13
C TRP A 100 -4.48 19.20 -13.91
N GLY A 101 -4.44 20.12 -14.88
CA GLY A 101 -3.68 21.38 -14.86
C GLY A 101 -2.15 21.22 -14.83
N PRO A 102 -1.37 22.14 -15.45
CA PRO A 102 0.09 22.06 -15.45
C PRO A 102 0.72 22.29 -14.07
N LYS A 103 0.09 23.11 -13.20
CA LYS A 103 0.61 23.44 -11.85
C LYS A 103 0.72 22.25 -10.89
N ARG A 104 0.01 21.14 -11.15
CA ARG A 104 -0.08 19.98 -10.24
C ARG A 104 0.76 18.77 -10.69
N ALA A 105 1.32 18.83 -11.90
CA ALA A 105 2.30 17.84 -12.35
C ALA A 105 3.63 17.95 -11.58
N ASP A 106 3.97 19.16 -11.10
CA ASP A 106 5.22 19.45 -10.41
C ASP A 106 5.10 19.32 -8.87
N GLU A 107 3.90 19.46 -8.30
CA GLU A 107 3.66 19.31 -6.85
C GLU A 107 3.26 17.87 -6.45
N GLY A 108 3.02 17.00 -7.42
CA GLY A 108 2.69 15.60 -7.22
C GLY A 108 3.95 14.77 -7.00
N CYS A 109 4.21 14.40 -5.75
CA CYS A 109 5.26 13.45 -5.36
C CYS A 109 6.68 14.00 -5.49
N HIS A 110 6.97 15.16 -4.88
CA HIS A 110 8.34 15.39 -4.41
C HIS A 110 8.73 14.22 -3.50
N THR A 111 9.73 13.50 -3.97
CA THR A 111 10.28 12.20 -3.59
C THR A 111 10.80 12.09 -2.15
N ASP A 112 10.48 13.04 -1.27
CA ASP A 112 11.06 13.14 0.07
C ASP A 112 10.15 12.58 1.18
N ALA A 113 9.03 11.96 0.81
CA ALA A 113 8.02 11.46 1.75
C ALA A 113 7.71 9.95 1.64
N LEU A 114 8.53 9.18 0.91
CA LEU A 114 8.54 7.71 0.91
C LEU A 114 9.94 7.19 1.22
#